data_AF-A0A2D6PU47-F1
#
_entry.id   AF-A0A2D6PU47-F1
#
_cell.length_a   1.000
_cell.length_b   1.000
_cell.length_c   1.000
_cell.angle_alpha   90.00
_cell.angle_beta   90.00
_cell.angle_gamma   90.00
#
_symmetry.space_group_name_H-M   'P 1'
#
loop_
_entity.id
_entity.type
_entity.pdbx_description
1 polymer ?
#
loop_
_entity_poly.entity_id
_entity_poly.type
_entity_poly.pdbx_seq_one_letter_code
_entity_poly.pdbx_strand_id
1 'polypeptide(L)'
;MSDGVFHPGHDDLHGQTVVIYTSGPRTFIGRWDSEVEGMIRMVGASLHDSGDNDKPRDEWVKDTKKFGVAVEHQQLMIPRAEVTGVVKLREA
;
A
#
# COMPACT_ATOMS: atom_id res chain seq x y z
N MET A 1 22.76 22.04 4.44
CA MET A 1 21.59 22.57 3.73
C MET A 1 20.66 21.40 3.46
N SER A 2 19.51 21.39 4.11
CA SER A 2 18.44 20.43 3.88
C SER A 2 17.14 21.21 3.99
N ASP A 3 16.73 21.85 2.91
CA ASP A 3 15.40 22.46 2.79
C ASP A 3 14.39 21.30 2.70
N GLY A 4 13.93 20.84 3.86
CA GLY A 4 12.79 19.94 3.99
C GLY A 4 11.68 20.70 4.67
N VAL A 5 10.68 21.14 3.92
CA VAL A 5 9.45 21.72 4.45
C VAL A 5 8.76 20.64 5.29
N PHE A 6 8.88 20.73 6.61
CA PHE A 6 8.10 19.93 7.55
C PHE A 6 6.64 20.38 7.45
N HIS A 7 5.78 19.53 6.87
CA HIS A 7 4.33 19.70 6.98
C HIS A 7 3.87 18.99 8.26
N PRO A 8 3.25 19.69 9.23
CA PRO A 8 2.60 19.03 10.36
C PRO A 8 1.45 18.18 9.81
N GLY A 9 1.60 16.85 9.86
CA GLY A 9 0.53 15.91 9.49
C GLY A 9 0.87 14.86 8.43
N HIS A 10 2.10 14.83 7.89
CA HIS A 10 2.50 13.80 6.93
C HIS A 10 3.46 12.81 7.59
N ASP A 11 3.05 11.56 7.70
CA ASP A 11 3.93 10.47 8.15
C ASP A 11 5.00 10.14 7.08
N ASP A 12 6.05 9.42 7.47
CA ASP A 12 7.21 9.11 6.62
C ASP A 12 6.86 8.32 5.34
N LEU A 13 5.65 7.76 5.25
CA LEU A 13 5.19 6.99 4.11
C LEU A 13 4.36 7.83 3.14
N HIS A 14 3.96 9.05 3.49
CA HIS A 14 3.16 9.90 2.63
C HIS A 14 3.72 10.00 1.20
N GLY A 15 2.87 9.66 0.22
CA GLY A 15 3.20 9.69 -1.20
C GLY A 15 4.04 8.51 -1.70
N GLN A 16 4.49 7.60 -0.83
CA GLN A 16 5.24 6.40 -1.22
C GLN A 16 4.28 5.31 -1.73
N THR A 17 4.68 4.60 -2.78
CA THR A 17 4.01 3.35 -3.14
C THR A 17 4.44 2.25 -2.19
N VAL A 18 3.49 1.63 -1.50
CA VAL A 18 3.73 0.61 -0.47
C VAL A 18 2.99 -0.68 -0.78
N VAL A 19 3.47 -1.78 -0.23
CA VAL A 19 2.74 -3.05 -0.09
C VAL A 19 2.24 -3.14 1.34
N ILE A 20 0.94 -3.39 1.51
CA ILE A 20 0.31 -3.64 2.80
C ILE A 20 -0.09 -5.10 2.87
N TYR A 21 0.52 -5.83 3.81
CA TYR A 21 0.14 -7.19 4.16
C TYR A 21 -0.91 -7.16 5.26
N THR A 22 -1.93 -8.01 5.14
CA THR A 22 -2.95 -8.18 6.18
C THR A 22 -2.87 -9.56 6.84
N SER A 23 -3.58 -9.74 7.94
CA SER A 23 -3.80 -11.05 8.56
C SER A 23 -4.78 -11.92 7.78
N GLY A 24 -5.56 -11.33 6.87
CA GLY A 24 -6.48 -12.02 5.98
C GLY A 24 -5.83 -12.43 4.64
N PRO A 25 -6.64 -12.88 3.66
CA PRO A 25 -6.13 -13.30 2.36
C PRO A 25 -5.70 -12.13 1.46
N ARG A 26 -5.89 -10.89 1.92
CA ARG A 26 -5.73 -9.68 1.11
C ARG A 26 -4.36 -9.04 1.28
N THR A 27 -3.80 -8.59 0.17
CA THR A 27 -2.60 -7.76 0.11
C THR A 27 -2.88 -6.58 -0.80
N PHE A 28 -2.45 -5.38 -0.40
CA PHE A 28 -2.73 -4.17 -1.16
C PHE A 28 -1.45 -3.52 -1.65
N ILE A 29 -1.46 -2.94 -2.84
CA ILE A 29 -0.39 -2.08 -3.34
C ILE A 29 -0.98 -0.77 -3.83
N GLY A 30 -0.39 0.35 -3.45
CA GLY A 30 -0.84 1.67 -3.87
C GLY A 30 -0.06 2.78 -3.18
N ARG A 31 -0.44 4.03 -3.41
CA ARG A 31 0.21 5.19 -2.80
C ARG A 31 -0.37 5.43 -1.40
N TRP A 32 0.49 5.42 -0.38
CA TRP A 32 0.12 5.81 0.97
C TRP A 32 -0.23 7.30 1.01
N ASP A 33 -1.39 7.63 1.59
CA ASP A 33 -1.84 8.99 1.74
C ASP A 33 -1.83 9.42 3.22
N SER A 34 -2.48 8.68 4.11
CA SER A 34 -2.53 9.04 5.52
C SER A 34 -2.99 7.87 6.40
N GLU A 35 -2.70 7.93 7.69
CA GLU A 35 -3.33 7.10 8.72
C GLU A 35 -4.12 7.98 9.69
N VAL A 36 -5.43 7.81 9.74
CA VAL A 36 -6.35 8.61 10.57
C VAL A 36 -7.41 7.70 11.17
N GLU A 37 -7.70 7.87 12.46
CA GLU A 37 -8.77 7.13 13.17
C GLU A 37 -8.65 5.60 13.06
N GLY A 38 -7.43 5.07 13.02
CA GLY A 38 -7.18 3.63 12.90
C GLY A 38 -7.43 3.07 11.50
N MET A 39 -7.55 3.93 10.48
CA MET A 39 -7.69 3.56 9.09
C MET A 39 -6.50 4.09 8.29
N ILE A 40 -5.93 3.24 7.44
CA ILE A 40 -4.94 3.64 6.44
C ILE A 40 -5.67 4.00 5.16
N ARG A 41 -5.42 5.21 4.66
CA ARG A 41 -5.89 5.69 3.37
C ARG A 41 -4.82 5.48 2.30
N MET A 42 -5.19 4.81 1.23
CA MET A 42 -4.39 4.67 0.02
C MET A 42 -5.09 5.31 -1.17
N VAL A 43 -4.29 5.80 -2.11
CA VAL A 43 -4.73 6.36 -3.40
C VAL A 43 -4.14 5.55 -4.53
N GLY A 44 -4.92 5.28 -5.57
CA GLY A 44 -4.48 4.51 -6.73
C GLY A 44 -3.97 3.12 -6.35
N ALA A 45 -4.85 2.34 -5.69
CA ALA A 45 -4.52 1.04 -5.15
C ALA A 45 -5.02 -0.12 -6.02
N SER A 46 -4.36 -1.26 -5.89
CA SER A 46 -4.76 -2.56 -6.41
C SER A 46 -4.77 -3.57 -5.26
N LEU A 47 -5.66 -4.55 -5.37
CA LEU A 47 -5.87 -5.59 -4.38
C LEU A 47 -5.46 -6.94 -4.97
N HIS A 48 -4.69 -7.70 -4.19
CA HIS A 48 -4.51 -9.13 -4.39
C HIS A 48 -5.28 -9.89 -3.30
N ASP A 49 -6.18 -10.79 -3.71
CA ASP A 49 -6.83 -11.75 -2.82
C ASP A 49 -6.31 -13.17 -3.13
N SER A 50 -5.67 -13.80 -2.15
CA SER A 50 -5.12 -15.15 -2.33
C SER A 50 -6.18 -16.24 -2.52
N GLY A 51 -7.46 -15.94 -2.24
CA GLY A 51 -8.56 -16.88 -2.42
C GLY A 51 -9.20 -16.87 -3.81
N ASP A 52 -8.97 -15.82 -4.61
CA ASP A 52 -9.68 -15.58 -5.88
C ASP A 52 -8.72 -15.40 -7.07
N ASN A 53 -7.45 -15.08 -6.81
CA ASN A 53 -6.47 -14.85 -7.86
C ASN A 53 -5.65 -16.11 -8.19
N ASP A 54 -5.58 -16.45 -9.48
CA ASP A 54 -4.72 -17.53 -10.01
C ASP A 54 -3.22 -17.27 -9.83
N LYS A 55 -2.82 -16.02 -9.56
CA LYS A 55 -1.43 -15.61 -9.39
C LYS A 55 -1.03 -15.57 -7.91
N PRO A 56 0.10 -16.18 -7.50
CA PRO A 56 0.63 -16.03 -6.16
C PRO A 56 0.98 -14.58 -5.81
N ARG A 57 0.75 -14.17 -4.56
CA ARG A 57 1.01 -12.80 -4.07
C ARG A 57 2.40 -12.29 -4.43
N ASP A 58 3.43 -13.09 -4.19
CA ASP A 58 4.82 -12.65 -4.37
C ASP A 58 5.16 -12.43 -5.86
N GLU A 59 4.53 -13.20 -6.75
CA GLU A 59 4.65 -12.98 -8.20
C GLU A 59 3.91 -11.71 -8.63
N TRP A 60 2.71 -11.49 -8.08
CA TRP A 60 1.95 -10.26 -8.30
C TRP A 60 2.73 -9.02 -7.84
N VAL A 61 3.35 -9.04 -6.66
CA VAL A 61 4.22 -7.95 -6.17
C VAL A 61 5.39 -7.70 -7.12
N LYS A 62 6.07 -8.75 -7.60
CA LYS A 62 7.18 -8.63 -8.56
C LYS A 62 6.74 -7.98 -9.87
N ASP A 63 5.58 -8.37 -10.39
CA ASP A 63 5.02 -7.76 -11.60
C ASP A 63 4.66 -6.29 -11.38
N THR A 64 4.05 -5.95 -10.24
CA THR A 64 3.72 -4.57 -9.90
C THR A 64 4.98 -3.70 -9.79
N LYS A 65 6.10 -4.23 -9.26
CA LYS A 65 7.39 -3.50 -9.28
C LYS A 65 7.88 -3.19 -10.69
N LYS A 66 7.63 -4.10 -11.64
CA LYS A 66 8.14 -4.01 -13.01
C LYS A 66 7.27 -3.14 -13.91
N PHE A 67 5.95 -3.26 -13.77
CA PHE A 67 4.99 -2.65 -14.69
C PHE A 67 4.20 -1.48 -14.08
N GLY A 68 4.32 -1.27 -12.77
CA GLY A 68 3.53 -0.29 -12.04
C GLY A 68 2.23 -0.88 -11.49
N VAL A 69 1.52 -0.06 -10.71
CA VAL A 69 0.25 -0.45 -10.07
C VAL A 69 -0.88 -0.41 -11.10
N ALA A 70 -1.53 -1.55 -11.32
CA ALA A 70 -2.77 -1.63 -12.08
C ALA A 70 -3.93 -1.10 -11.21
N VAL A 71 -4.17 0.21 -11.26
CA VAL A 71 -5.13 0.87 -10.36
C VAL A 71 -6.55 0.34 -10.57
N GLU A 72 -7.08 -0.33 -9.55
CA GLU A 72 -8.47 -0.81 -9.47
C GLU A 72 -9.31 0.11 -8.58
N HIS A 73 -8.68 0.71 -7.56
CA HIS A 73 -9.31 1.56 -6.58
C HIS A 73 -8.66 2.94 -6.56
N GLN A 74 -9.42 3.98 -6.88
CA GLN A 74 -8.93 5.36 -6.80
C GLN A 74 -8.61 5.76 -5.36
N GLN A 75 -9.43 5.32 -4.41
CA GLN A 75 -9.20 5.47 -2.97
C GLN A 75 -9.58 4.17 -2.27
N LEU A 76 -8.80 3.81 -1.26
CA LEU A 76 -9.03 2.60 -0.47
C LEU A 76 -8.73 2.88 1.00
N MET A 77 -9.64 2.45 1.88
CA MET A 77 -9.47 2.53 3.33
C MET A 77 -9.25 1.13 3.88
N ILE A 78 -8.18 0.94 4.64
CA ILE A 78 -7.80 -0.35 5.22
C ILE A 78 -7.74 -0.21 6.74
N PRO A 79 -8.46 -1.04 7.51
CA PRO A 79 -8.37 -1.02 8.97
C PRO A 79 -6.93 -1.34 9.42
N ARG A 80 -6.32 -0.45 10.22
CA ARG A 80 -4.97 -0.67 10.74
C ARG A 80 -4.86 -1.96 11.55
N ALA A 81 -5.95 -2.35 12.21
CA ALA A 81 -6.05 -3.58 13.00
C ALA A 81 -5.86 -4.86 12.17
N GLU A 82 -6.09 -4.81 10.85
CA GLU A 82 -5.91 -5.95 9.95
C GLU A 82 -4.48 -6.03 9.38
N VAL A 83 -3.68 -4.97 9.52
CA VAL A 83 -2.37 -4.86 8.89
C VAL A 83 -1.29 -5.55 9.72
N THR A 84 -0.59 -6.49 9.08
CA THR A 84 0.53 -7.23 9.68
C THR A 84 1.89 -6.68 9.26
N GLY A 85 1.95 -5.91 8.16
CA GLY A 85 3.17 -5.28 7.72
C GLY A 85 2.95 -4.25 6.61
N VAL A 86 3.80 -3.23 6.60
CA VAL A 86 3.84 -2.21 5.54
C VAL A 86 5.28 -2.08 5.08
N VAL A 87 5.51 -2.20 3.78
CA VAL A 87 6.85 -2.05 3.18
C VAL A 87 6.77 -1.16 1.95
N LYS A 88 7.82 -0.39 1.66
CA LYS A 88 7.87 0.36 0.40
C LYS A 88 7.94 -0.64 -0.74
N LEU A 89 7.24 -0.41 -1.85
CA LEU A 89 7.23 -1.32 -2.99
C LEU A 89 8.65 -1.61 -3.51
N ARG A 90 9.55 -0.63 -3.46
CA ARG A 90 10.96 -0.82 -3.86
C ARG A 90 11.73 -1.79 -2.95
N GLU A 91 11.29 -1.97 -1.71
CA GLU A 91 11.91 -2.79 -0.64
C GLU A 91 11.21 -4.15 -0.46
N ALA A 92 10.04 -4.34 -1.10
CA ALA A 92 9.20 -5.55 -0.96
C ALA A 92 9.74 -6.83 -1.63
#